data_AF-A0A8I1DSM0-F1
#
_entry.id   AF-A0A8I1DSM0-F1
#
_cell.length_a   1.000
_cell.length_b   1.000
_cell.length_c   1.000
_cell.angle_alpha   90.00
_cell.angle_beta   90.00
_cell.angle_gamma   90.00
#
_symmetry.space_group_name_H-M   'P 1'
#
loop_
_entity.id
_entity.type
_entity.pdbx_description
1 polymer ?
#
loop_
_entity_poly.entity_id
_entity_poly.type
_entity_poly.pdbx_seq_one_letter_code
_entity_poly.pdbx_strand_id
1 'polypeptide(L)'
;VMYGSDYIGDFMLNGQVRRVMVQADGKRRVDVDDISRLHVRNLQGQMVPLSAFATLTWSMGPPQLNRYNGFPSFTINGSAAPGHSSGEAMRA
;
A
#
# COMPACT_ATOMS: atom_id res chain seq x y z
N VAL A 1 11.25 -6.59 11.30
CA VAL A 1 11.32 -6.46 9.83
C VAL A 1 9.92 -6.14 9.36
N MET A 2 9.73 -4.96 8.77
CA MET A 2 8.42 -4.44 8.42
C MET A 2 7.82 -5.24 7.25
N TYR A 3 6.48 -5.37 7.23
CA TYR A 3 5.74 -5.93 6.09
C TYR A 3 5.94 -5.11 4.81
N GLY A 4 6.04 -3.79 4.98
CA GLY A 4 6.45 -2.86 3.95
C GLY A 4 7.96 -2.84 3.71
N SER A 5 8.37 -2.23 2.61
CA SER A 5 9.76 -1.87 2.36
C SER A 5 10.12 -0.63 3.17
N ASP A 6 11.26 -0.67 3.86
CA ASP A 6 11.84 0.49 4.52
C ASP A 6 13.12 0.94 3.80
N TYR A 7 13.25 2.25 3.62
CA TYR A 7 14.43 2.84 3.00
C TYR A 7 15.43 3.19 4.09
N ILE A 8 16.62 2.59 4.02
CA ILE A 8 17.64 2.77 5.08
C ILE A 8 18.83 3.63 4.64
N GLY A 9 18.93 3.96 3.35
CA GLY A 9 20.04 4.74 2.81
C GLY A 9 20.40 4.37 1.38
N ASP A 10 21.51 4.89 0.91
CA ASP A 10 22.02 4.71 -0.44
C ASP A 10 23.41 4.05 -0.44
N PHE A 11 23.74 3.38 -1.53
CA PHE A 11 25.08 2.84 -1.79
C PHE A 11 25.51 3.07 -3.24
N MET A 12 26.81 3.01 -3.50
CA MET A 12 27.38 3.18 -4.84
C MET A 12 27.56 1.83 -5.51
N LEU A 13 26.94 1.64 -6.68
CA LEU A 13 27.09 0.45 -7.52
C LEU A 13 27.47 0.88 -8.94
N ASN A 14 28.67 0.49 -9.38
CA ASN A 14 29.16 0.77 -10.74
C ASN A 14 29.06 2.25 -11.14
N GLY A 15 29.40 3.17 -10.24
CA GLY A 15 29.32 4.60 -10.52
C GLY A 15 27.93 5.22 -10.36
N GLN A 16 26.91 4.44 -9.97
CA GLN A 16 25.55 4.90 -9.78
C GLN A 16 25.10 4.75 -8.33
N VAL A 17 24.48 5.81 -7.79
CA VAL A 17 23.82 5.76 -6.49
C VAL A 17 22.56 4.91 -6.59
N ARG A 18 22.42 3.92 -5.69
CA ARG A 18 21.30 2.99 -5.61
C ARG A 18 20.73 2.99 -4.20
N ARG A 19 19.41 2.88 -4.09
CA ARG A 19 18.70 2.81 -2.80
C ARG A 19 18.84 1.43 -2.17
N VAL A 20 19.09 1.41 -0.86
CA VAL A 20 19.04 0.22 -0.02
C VAL A 20 17.65 0.15 0.62
N MET A 21 16.92 -0.91 0.27
CA MET A 21 15.60 -1.20 0.84
C MET A 21 15.69 -2.46 1.70
N VAL A 22 15.14 -2.39 2.91
CA VAL A 22 14.98 -3.55 3.80
C VAL A 22 13.53 -3.99 3.78
N GLN A 23 13.29 -5.28 3.56
CA GLN A 23 11.96 -5.85 3.54
C GLN A 23 11.98 -7.29 4.05
N ALA A 24 10.86 -7.76 4.59
CA ALA A 24 10.66 -9.17 4.86
C ALA A 24 10.72 -9.99 3.54
N ASP A 25 11.33 -11.17 3.61
CA ASP A 25 11.37 -12.11 2.49
C ASP A 25 9.94 -12.39 1.99
N GLY A 26 9.77 -12.47 0.67
CA GLY A 26 8.47 -12.54 0.01
C GLY A 26 7.61 -13.71 0.49
N LYS A 27 8.22 -14.86 0.77
CA LYS A 27 7.52 -16.06 1.29
C LYS A 27 7.03 -15.92 2.74
N ARG A 28 7.42 -14.87 3.45
CA ARG A 28 7.09 -14.63 4.87
C ARG A 28 6.12 -13.45 5.06
N ARG A 29 5.42 -13.03 4.00
CA ARG A 29 4.51 -11.88 3.99
C ARG A 29 3.32 -12.03 3.04
N VAL A 30 2.86 -13.25 2.80
CA VAL A 30 1.76 -13.52 1.87
C VAL A 30 0.44 -13.58 2.61
N ASP A 31 0.40 -14.32 3.72
CA ASP A 31 -0.82 -14.61 4.44
C ASP A 31 -0.97 -13.73 5.68
N VAL A 32 -2.22 -13.56 6.13
CA VAL A 32 -2.52 -12.82 7.36
C VAL A 32 -1.84 -13.46 8.58
N ASP A 33 -1.74 -14.79 8.61
CA ASP A 33 -1.06 -15.52 9.67
C ASP A 33 0.43 -15.21 9.74
N ASP A 34 1.06 -14.80 8.63
CA ASP A 34 2.45 -14.38 8.64
C ASP A 34 2.65 -13.13 9.51
N ILE A 35 1.62 -12.27 9.65
CA ILE A 35 1.69 -11.02 10.43
C ILE A 35 1.80 -11.35 11.92
N SER A 36 1.08 -12.38 12.35
CA SER A 36 1.11 -12.85 13.74
C SER A 36 2.49 -13.35 14.19
N ARG A 37 3.33 -13.78 13.26
CA ARG A 37 4.69 -14.30 13.52
C ARG A 37 5.76 -13.21 13.63
N LEU A 38 5.40 -11.95 13.41
CA LEU A 38 6.31 -10.84 13.66
C LEU A 38 6.61 -10.72 15.14
N HIS A 39 7.87 -10.44 15.46
CA HIS A 39 8.27 -10.18 16.83
C HIS A 39 8.86 -8.77 16.93
N VAL A 40 8.54 -8.09 18.03
CA VAL A 40 9.08 -6.78 18.40
C VAL A 40 9.84 -6.91 19.70
N ARG A 41 10.97 -6.22 19.83
CA ARG A 41 11.76 -6.23 21.05
C ARG A 41 11.13 -5.29 22.08
N ASN A 42 10.85 -5.78 23.28
CA ASN A 42 10.38 -4.95 24.40
C ASN A 42 11.54 -4.23 25.11
N LEU A 43 11.23 -3.39 26.10
CA LEU A 43 12.23 -2.63 26.87
C LEU A 43 13.18 -3.52 27.69
N GLN A 44 12.74 -4.73 28.04
CA GLN A 44 13.54 -5.75 28.73
C GLN A 44 14.39 -6.56 27.75
N GLY A 45 14.39 -6.22 26.46
CA GLY A 45 15.19 -6.88 25.42
C GLY A 45 14.59 -8.20 24.91
N GLN A 46 13.42 -8.61 25.38
CA GLN A 46 12.75 -9.85 24.97
C GLN A 46 12.01 -9.65 23.64
N MET A 47 11.97 -10.68 22.81
CA MET A 47 11.17 -10.68 21.58
C MET A 47 9.73 -11.07 21.93
N VAL A 48 8.79 -10.17 21.68
CA VAL A 48 7.35 -10.38 21.94
C VAL A 48 6.63 -10.51 20.59
N PRO A 49 5.83 -11.57 20.36
CA PRO A 49 5.08 -11.71 19.12
C PRO A 49 4.00 -10.63 19.03
N LEU A 50 3.73 -10.14 17.82
CA LEU A 50 2.75 -9.10 17.56
C LEU A 50 1.34 -9.54 18.00
N SER A 51 1.02 -10.83 17.89
CA SER A 51 -0.24 -11.42 18.34
C SER A 51 -0.48 -11.29 19.85
N ALA A 52 0.55 -11.05 20.67
CA ALA A 52 0.38 -10.86 22.10
C ALA A 52 -0.29 -9.52 22.46
N PHE A 53 -0.34 -8.55 21.52
CA PHE A 53 -0.85 -7.20 21.79
C PHE A 53 -1.60 -6.54 20.61
N ALA A 54 -1.82 -7.25 19.50
CA ALA A 54 -2.59 -6.76 18.35
C ALA A 54 -3.59 -7.81 17.86
N THR A 55 -4.75 -7.36 17.39
CA THR A 55 -5.80 -8.20 16.79
C THR A 55 -6.01 -7.81 15.34
N LEU A 56 -6.11 -8.78 14.44
CA LEU A 56 -6.33 -8.58 13.01
C LEU A 56 -7.81 -8.81 12.67
N THR A 57 -8.41 -7.89 11.91
CA THR A 57 -9.81 -7.97 11.49
C THR A 57 -9.95 -7.58 10.04
N TRP A 58 -10.80 -8.28 9.28
CA TRP A 58 -11.15 -7.89 7.92
C TRP A 58 -12.07 -6.68 7.92
N SER A 59 -11.78 -5.71 7.04
CA SER A 59 -12.62 -4.54 6.83
C SER A 59 -12.69 -4.20 5.34
N MET A 60 -13.72 -3.45 4.96
CA MET A 60 -13.87 -2.95 3.60
C MET A 60 -13.44 -1.49 3.55
N GLY A 61 -12.68 -1.12 2.53
CA GLY A 61 -12.27 0.25 2.27
C GLY A 61 -11.99 0.47 0.78
N PRO A 62 -12.13 1.70 0.28
CA PRO A 62 -11.79 2.01 -1.11
C PRO A 62 -10.27 1.87 -1.32
N PRO A 63 -9.81 1.18 -2.37
CA PRO A 63 -8.38 1.02 -2.66
C PRO A 63 -7.72 2.35 -3.08
N GLN A 64 -8.53 3.29 -3.56
CA GLN A 64 -8.11 4.62 -3.95
C GLN A 64 -9.18 5.64 -3.59
N LEU A 65 -8.76 6.76 -3.01
CA LEU A 65 -9.61 7.91 -2.76
C LEU A 65 -9.29 8.99 -3.79
N ASN A 66 -10.29 9.38 -4.58
CA ASN A 66 -10.15 10.47 -5.55
C ASN A 66 -10.72 11.77 -4.97
N ARG A 67 -10.12 12.89 -5.37
CA ARG A 67 -10.60 14.22 -5.03
C ARG A 67 -10.63 15.11 -6.26
N TYR A 68 -11.64 15.96 -6.37
CA TYR A 68 -11.75 17.01 -7.38
C TYR A 68 -12.06 18.34 -6.69
N ASN A 69 -11.32 19.39 -7.03
CA ASN A 69 -11.40 20.71 -6.38
C ASN A 69 -11.35 20.66 -4.84
N GLY A 70 -10.59 19.70 -4.28
CA GLY A 70 -10.45 19.54 -2.84
C GLY A 70 -11.62 18.81 -2.15
N PHE A 71 -12.59 18.26 -2.87
CA PHE A 71 -13.68 17.46 -2.31
C PHE A 71 -13.55 15.98 -2.71
N PRO A 72 -13.97 15.02 -1.87
CA PRO A 72 -14.07 13.62 -2.25
C PRO A 72 -14.92 13.46 -3.51
N SER A 73 -14.45 12.65 -4.47
CA SER A 73 -15.13 12.46 -5.74
C SER A 73 -15.00 11.04 -6.27
N PHE A 74 -15.86 10.70 -7.23
CA PHE A 74 -15.73 9.51 -8.06
C PHE A 74 -15.54 9.95 -9.50
N THR A 75 -14.57 9.35 -10.19
CA THR A 75 -14.36 9.60 -11.61
C THR A 75 -15.31 8.73 -12.42
N ILE A 76 -16.21 9.35 -13.18
CA ILE A 76 -17.05 8.67 -14.17
C ILE A 76 -16.42 8.94 -15.54
N ASN A 77 -16.11 7.88 -16.26
CA ASN A 77 -15.58 7.95 -17.62
C ASN A 77 -16.62 7.39 -18.58
N GLY A 78 -16.75 8.04 -19.74
CA GLY A 78 -17.64 7.61 -20.81
C GLY A 78 -17.19 8.24 -22.12
N SER A 79 -17.72 7.72 -23.22
CA SER A 79 -17.49 8.23 -24.57
C SER A 79 -18.82 8.39 -25.29
N ALA A 80 -18.85 9.26 -26.30
CA ALA A 80 -20.03 9.37 -27.16
C ALA A 80 -20.30 8.04 -27.88
N ALA A 81 -21.58 7.71 -28.06
CA ALA A 81 -21.98 6.59 -28.91
C ALA A 81 -21.55 6.86 -30.38
N PRO A 82 -21.34 5.82 -31.20
CA PRO A 82 -21.03 6.00 -32.61
C PRO A 82 -22.04 6.92 -33.32
N GLY A 83 -21.53 7.88 -34.10
CA GLY A 83 -22.38 8.85 -34.80
C GLY A 83 -22.83 10.06 -33.96
N HIS A 84 -22.49 10.11 -32.67
CA HIS A 84 -22.79 11.24 -31.80
C HIS A 84 -21.56 12.07 -31.46
N SER A 85 -21.77 13.37 -31.21
CA SER A 85 -20.69 14.26 -30.78
C SER A 85 -20.42 14.13 -29.27
N SER A 86 -19.24 14.55 -28.83
CA SER A 86 -18.92 14.66 -27.39
C SER A 86 -19.84 15.65 -26.67
N GLY A 87 -20.28 16.72 -27.36
CA GLY A 87 -21.21 17.69 -26.82
C GLY A 87 -22.60 17.10 -26.55
N GLU A 88 -23.07 16.21 -27.43
CA GLU A 88 -24.31 15.44 -27.22
C GLU A 88 -24.16 14.48 -26.03
N ALA A 89 -23.02 13.80 -25.93
CA ALA A 89 -22.74 12.88 -24.82
C ALA A 89 -22.60 13.57 -23.46
N MET A 90 -22.13 14.83 -23.41
CA MET A 90 -22.06 15.61 -22.16
C MET A 90 -23.42 16.22 -21.75
N ARG A 91 -24.38 16.31 -22.67
CA ARG A 91 -25.71 16.88 -22.42
C ARG A 91 -26.77 15.82 -22.11
N ALA A 92 -26.55 14.59 -22.54
CA ALA A 92 -27.37 13.43 -22.19
C ALA A 92 -27.22 13.07 -20.71
#